data_AF-A0A9P3GSC8-F1
#
_entry.id   AF-A0A9P3GSC8-F1
#
_cell.length_a   1.000
_cell.length_b   1.000
_cell.length_c   1.000
_cell.angle_alpha   90.00
_cell.angle_beta   90.00
_cell.angle_gamma   90.00
#
_symmetry.space_group_name_H-M   'P 1'
#
loop_
_entity.id
_entity.type
_entity.pdbx_description
1 polymer ?
#
loop_
_entity_poly.entity_id
_entity_poly.type
_entity_poly.pdbx_seq_one_letter_code
_entity_poly.pdbx_strand_id
1 'polypeptide(L)'
;MGLLDLPNELLLAIKAHIDPADLLTHACYHQLCERTEACYDDSAAEPGFWRALVRANGLGLHALEGDSERTWVRVGVQCAEHAWTCREGACGVARLEDNRKLMQDTAKEWSEWDFGRAVSPEESYAAWRRCIAANPLLGRLSFNSNFPVPFHAESELSRQVAKCAFIRQQNLSGWSHDDLLASHPIALRSFATFPFLTHFKTLSFDNEDFGSYRLQAENEHGITVHDYLITLSKILGKRMSCDQLDEFMDWANNMPKDREDIFPSTWGHRDVLKAASRVGSWFQLMNWTGITTGSRIREGGPYFMTWFEYKELAEDAREHLATYKFARRCTVVDDVPVP
;
A
#
# COMPACT_ATOMS: atom_id res chain seq x y z
N MET A 1 -22.69 17.87 37.91
CA MET A 1 -21.49 17.03 38.03
C MET A 1 -21.18 16.58 36.62
N GLY A 2 -20.16 17.16 36.00
CA GLY A 2 -19.69 16.77 34.68
C GLY A 2 -18.81 15.51 34.75
N LEU A 3 -18.57 14.87 33.61
CA LEU A 3 -17.66 13.72 33.50
C LEU A 3 -16.26 14.01 34.08
N LEU A 4 -15.83 15.26 34.03
CA LEU A 4 -14.53 15.72 34.54
C LEU A 4 -14.45 15.84 36.08
N ASP A 5 -15.61 15.80 36.76
CA ASP A 5 -15.70 15.88 38.23
C ASP A 5 -15.62 14.50 38.91
N LEU A 6 -15.60 13.42 38.13
CA LEU A 6 -15.58 12.05 38.67
C LEU A 6 -14.24 11.76 39.37
N PRO A 7 -14.20 10.95 40.45
CA PRO A 7 -12.95 10.42 41.03
C PRO A 7 -12.14 9.58 40.04
N ASN A 8 -10.82 9.46 40.25
CA ASN A 8 -9.92 8.72 39.34
C ASN A 8 -10.32 7.24 39.22
N GLU A 9 -10.87 6.65 40.28
CA GLU A 9 -11.35 5.26 40.30
C GLU A 9 -12.51 5.07 39.32
N LEU A 10 -13.41 6.06 39.21
CA LEU A 10 -14.51 6.01 38.26
C LEU A 10 -14.02 6.26 36.82
N LEU A 11 -13.01 7.11 36.64
CA LEU A 11 -12.36 7.32 35.34
C LEU A 11 -11.70 6.01 34.84
N LEU A 12 -10.91 5.36 35.70
CA LEU A 12 -10.32 4.05 35.40
C LEU A 12 -11.37 2.97 35.13
N ALA A 13 -12.48 2.97 35.90
CA ALA A 13 -13.59 2.06 35.64
C ALA A 13 -14.22 2.31 34.27
N ILE A 14 -14.38 3.57 33.85
CA ILE A 14 -14.86 3.91 32.50
C ILE A 14 -13.89 3.39 31.44
N LYS A 15 -12.58 3.66 31.57
CA LYS A 15 -11.55 3.12 30.65
C LYS A 15 -11.67 1.60 30.52
N ALA A 16 -11.81 0.88 31.63
CA ALA A 16 -11.91 -0.57 31.65
C ALA A 16 -13.18 -1.14 30.99
N HIS A 17 -14.21 -0.33 30.76
CA HIS A 17 -15.42 -0.72 30.04
C HIS A 17 -15.36 -0.39 28.54
N ILE A 18 -14.36 0.36 28.08
CA ILE A 18 -14.10 0.57 26.65
C ILE A 18 -13.52 -0.74 26.10
N ASP A 19 -13.98 -1.17 24.93
CA ASP A 19 -13.39 -2.32 24.23
C ASP A 19 -11.89 -2.04 23.98
N PRO A 20 -10.97 -2.92 24.44
CA PRO A 20 -9.52 -2.71 24.31
C PRO A 20 -9.03 -2.61 22.85
N ALA A 21 -9.87 -2.94 21.86
CA ALA A 21 -9.58 -2.76 20.44
C ALA A 21 -10.29 -1.53 19.82
N ASP A 22 -11.09 -0.76 20.57
CA ASP A 22 -11.78 0.43 20.09
C ASP A 22 -10.89 1.68 20.15
N LEU A 23 -10.09 1.86 19.09
CA LEU A 23 -9.14 2.97 18.98
C LEU A 23 -9.81 4.34 19.07
N LEU A 24 -11.01 4.48 18.49
CA LEU A 24 -11.68 5.77 18.42
C LEU A 24 -12.15 6.21 19.82
N THR A 25 -12.77 5.30 20.57
CA THR A 25 -13.23 5.61 21.92
C THR A 25 -12.06 5.83 22.87
N HIS A 26 -10.99 5.03 22.77
CA HIS A 26 -9.79 5.22 23.58
C HIS A 26 -9.09 6.56 23.29
N ALA A 27 -8.92 6.95 22.02
CA ALA A 27 -8.35 8.24 21.65
C ALA A 27 -9.21 9.41 22.13
N CYS A 28 -10.53 9.37 21.91
CA CYS A 28 -11.45 10.37 22.43
C CYS A 28 -11.33 10.49 23.96
N TYR A 29 -11.35 9.36 24.68
CA TYR A 29 -11.24 9.34 26.14
C TYR A 29 -9.90 9.92 26.63
N HIS A 30 -8.79 9.52 25.99
CA HIS A 30 -7.46 10.04 26.29
C HIS A 30 -7.37 11.57 26.12
N GLN A 31 -8.05 12.14 25.13
CA GLN A 31 -7.99 13.58 24.83
C GLN A 31 -8.96 14.45 25.66
N LEU A 32 -9.79 13.88 26.53
CA LEU A 32 -10.79 14.66 27.29
C LEU A 32 -10.15 15.63 28.29
N CYS A 33 -9.18 15.19 29.09
CA CYS A 33 -8.40 16.01 30.02
C CYS A 33 -7.14 15.28 30.50
N GLU A 34 -6.25 16.00 31.20
CA GLU A 34 -5.01 15.43 31.78
C GLU A 34 -5.27 14.22 32.70
N ARG A 35 -6.43 14.15 33.36
CA ARG A 35 -6.78 13.03 34.25
C ARG A 35 -7.12 11.75 33.47
N THR A 36 -7.73 11.87 32.30
CA THR A 36 -8.05 10.72 31.45
C THR A 36 -6.85 10.28 30.62
N GLU A 37 -5.97 11.21 30.25
CA GLU A 37 -4.63 10.91 29.72
C GLU A 37 -3.81 10.08 30.73
N ALA A 38 -3.75 10.54 31.99
CA ALA A 38 -3.04 9.83 33.07
C ALA A 38 -3.58 8.41 33.35
N CYS A 39 -4.79 8.07 32.91
CA CYS A 39 -5.33 6.70 32.99
C CYS A 39 -4.61 5.71 32.05
N TYR A 40 -3.79 6.20 31.11
CA TYR A 40 -2.97 5.40 30.20
C TYR A 40 -1.47 5.47 30.51
N ASP A 41 -1.04 6.39 31.38
CA ASP A 41 0.37 6.58 31.75
C ASP A 41 0.91 5.52 32.74
N ASP A 42 0.05 4.64 33.24
CA ASP A 42 0.44 3.60 34.21
C ASP A 42 1.21 2.47 33.52
N SER A 43 2.45 2.79 33.15
CA SER A 43 3.44 1.91 32.53
C SER A 43 3.71 0.62 33.31
N ALA A 44 3.33 0.56 34.60
CA ALA A 44 3.45 -0.64 35.41
C ALA A 44 2.26 -1.59 35.24
N ALA A 45 1.05 -1.07 34.98
CA ALA A 45 -0.16 -1.88 34.87
C ALA A 45 -0.33 -2.47 33.46
N GLU A 46 -0.09 -1.67 32.41
CA GLU A 46 -0.31 -2.08 31.01
C GLU A 46 0.78 -1.53 30.08
N PRO A 47 2.04 -1.99 30.22
CA PRO A 47 3.12 -1.55 29.34
C PRO A 47 2.79 -1.89 27.88
N GLY A 48 2.82 -0.88 27.01
CA GLY A 48 2.56 -1.05 25.58
C GLY A 48 1.08 -1.09 25.20
N PHE A 49 0.18 -0.58 26.05
CA PHE A 49 -1.25 -0.48 25.73
C PHE A 49 -1.50 0.14 24.36
N TRP A 50 -0.92 1.32 24.06
CA TRP A 50 -1.16 1.99 22.78
C TRP A 50 -0.58 1.20 21.61
N ARG A 51 0.57 0.57 21.80
CA ARG A 51 1.14 -0.34 20.80
C ARG A 51 0.18 -1.47 20.46
N ALA A 52 -0.37 -2.14 21.48
CA ALA A 52 -1.33 -3.23 21.29
C ALA A 52 -2.62 -2.74 20.61
N LEU A 53 -3.17 -1.62 21.08
CA LEU A 53 -4.39 -1.02 20.54
C LEU A 53 -4.24 -0.61 19.07
N VAL A 54 -3.15 0.08 18.72
CA VAL A 54 -2.86 0.53 17.34
C VAL A 54 -2.70 -0.68 16.42
N ARG A 55 -2.01 -1.74 16.87
CA ARG A 55 -1.84 -2.99 16.11
C ARG A 55 -3.13 -3.78 15.95
N ALA A 56 -3.97 -3.84 16.97
CA ALA A 56 -5.29 -4.49 16.90
C ALA A 56 -6.18 -3.84 15.83
N ASN A 57 -5.93 -2.57 15.51
CA ASN A 57 -6.59 -1.82 14.43
C ASN A 57 -5.82 -1.89 13.09
N GLY A 58 -4.85 -2.80 12.98
CA GLY A 58 -4.06 -3.07 11.78
C GLY A 58 -3.16 -1.91 11.34
N LEU A 59 -2.69 -1.10 12.28
CA LEU A 59 -1.81 0.04 12.02
C LEU A 59 -0.41 -0.22 12.58
N GLY A 60 0.61 0.30 11.88
CA GLY A 60 2.01 0.23 12.27
C GLY A 60 2.72 1.59 12.31
N LEU A 61 3.95 1.55 12.80
CA LEU A 61 4.92 2.65 12.66
C LEU A 61 5.61 2.54 11.30
N HIS A 62 6.04 3.67 10.75
CA HIS A 62 6.95 3.67 9.60
C HIS A 62 8.35 3.26 10.05
N ALA A 63 9.14 2.65 9.16
CA ALA A 63 10.46 2.10 9.51
C ALA A 63 11.45 3.11 10.14
N LEU A 64 11.26 4.42 9.90
CA LEU A 64 12.12 5.49 10.42
C LEU A 64 11.60 6.14 11.72
N GLU A 65 10.44 5.74 12.22
CA GLU A 65 9.89 6.27 13.47
C GLU A 65 10.46 5.52 14.67
N GLY A 66 10.78 6.25 15.75
CA GLY A 66 11.27 5.64 16.98
C GLY A 66 10.18 4.86 17.71
N ASP A 67 10.50 3.65 18.19
CA ASP A 67 9.62 2.81 18.99
C ASP A 67 9.55 3.29 20.45
N SER A 68 8.65 4.23 20.71
CA SER A 68 8.36 4.69 22.07
C SER A 68 6.85 4.70 22.29
N GLU A 69 6.40 4.54 23.53
CA GLU A 69 4.97 4.60 23.85
C GLU A 69 4.35 5.91 23.38
N ARG A 70 5.07 7.03 23.54
CA ARG A 70 4.66 8.34 23.04
C ARG A 70 4.45 8.36 21.53
N THR A 71 5.25 7.61 20.77
CA THR A 71 5.08 7.47 19.32
C THR A 71 3.77 6.74 19.02
N TRP A 72 3.48 5.64 19.71
CA TRP A 72 2.24 4.88 19.53
C TRP A 72 0.99 5.68 19.92
N VAL A 73 1.02 6.41 21.05
CA VAL A 73 -0.04 7.34 21.45
C VAL A 73 -0.30 8.36 20.36
N ARG A 74 0.76 9.04 19.89
CA ARG A 74 0.68 10.05 18.82
C ARG A 74 0.04 9.47 17.56
N VAL A 75 0.46 8.28 17.15
CA VAL A 75 -0.08 7.61 15.94
C VAL A 75 -1.54 7.23 16.12
N GLY A 76 -1.89 6.62 17.27
CA GLY A 76 -3.26 6.23 17.57
C GLY A 76 -4.22 7.43 17.55
N VAL A 77 -3.85 8.51 18.25
CA VAL A 77 -4.62 9.76 18.29
C VAL A 77 -4.74 10.40 16.91
N GLN A 78 -3.62 10.56 16.18
CA GLN A 78 -3.65 11.14 14.83
C GLN A 78 -4.58 10.36 13.88
N CYS A 79 -4.50 9.04 13.90
CA CYS A 79 -5.37 8.19 13.08
C CYS A 79 -6.83 8.29 13.51
N ALA A 80 -7.12 8.34 14.81
CA ALA A 80 -8.49 8.48 15.31
C ALA A 80 -9.10 9.84 14.90
N GLU A 81 -8.38 10.94 15.06
CA GLU A 81 -8.84 12.27 14.61
C GLU A 81 -9.10 12.30 13.10
N HIS A 82 -8.23 11.70 12.30
CA HIS A 82 -8.41 11.60 10.86
C HIS A 82 -9.62 10.71 10.50
N ALA A 83 -9.90 9.67 11.28
CA ALA A 83 -10.97 8.72 10.99
C ALA A 83 -12.32 9.41 10.84
N TRP A 84 -12.63 10.36 11.72
CA TRP A 84 -13.90 11.09 11.75
C TRP A 84 -14.07 12.10 10.61
N THR A 85 -12.98 12.54 10.01
CA THR A 85 -12.99 13.60 8.98
C THR A 85 -12.82 13.04 7.57
N CYS A 86 -12.19 11.87 7.43
CA CYS A 86 -11.94 11.25 6.14
C CYS A 86 -13.20 10.58 5.57
N ARG A 87 -13.54 10.90 4.31
CA ARG A 87 -14.70 10.33 3.59
C ARG A 87 -14.32 9.25 2.58
N GLU A 88 -13.03 9.02 2.37
CA GLU A 88 -12.56 8.02 1.43
C GLU A 88 -12.77 6.62 2.01
N GLY A 89 -13.50 5.75 1.29
CA GLY A 89 -13.82 4.40 1.78
C GLY A 89 -12.61 3.47 1.92
N ALA A 90 -11.47 3.82 1.32
CA ALA A 90 -10.20 3.13 1.56
C ALA A 90 -9.39 3.70 2.74
N CYS A 91 -9.92 4.72 3.43
CA CYS A 91 -9.36 5.34 4.62
C CYS A 91 -10.48 5.55 5.67
N GLY A 92 -10.23 6.34 6.71
CA GLY A 92 -11.27 6.71 7.68
C GLY A 92 -11.70 5.58 8.63
N VAL A 93 -12.89 5.73 9.22
CA VAL A 93 -13.50 4.72 10.12
C VAL A 93 -13.64 3.36 9.43
N ALA A 94 -14.14 3.33 8.19
CA ALA A 94 -14.39 2.09 7.46
C ALA A 94 -13.09 1.26 7.30
N ARG A 95 -11.96 1.92 7.01
CA ARG A 95 -10.66 1.25 6.91
C ARG A 95 -10.17 0.70 8.25
N LEU A 96 -10.38 1.42 9.37
CA LEU A 96 -10.02 0.91 10.70
C LEU A 96 -10.83 -0.34 11.06
N GLU A 97 -12.13 -0.33 10.75
CA GLU A 97 -13.00 -1.50 10.96
C GLU A 97 -12.59 -2.70 10.09
N ASP A 98 -12.32 -2.47 8.80
CA ASP A 98 -11.82 -3.48 7.87
C ASP A 98 -10.50 -4.08 8.37
N ASN A 99 -9.54 -3.24 8.74
CA ASN A 99 -8.25 -3.67 9.26
C ASN A 99 -8.41 -4.49 10.55
N ARG A 100 -9.21 -4.02 11.50
CA ARG A 100 -9.50 -4.74 12.75
C ARG A 100 -10.14 -6.10 12.48
N LYS A 101 -11.07 -6.17 11.53
CA LYS A 101 -11.69 -7.45 11.12
C LYS A 101 -10.65 -8.40 10.52
N LEU A 102 -9.79 -7.93 9.63
CA LEU A 102 -8.72 -8.77 9.03
C LEU A 102 -7.74 -9.28 10.10
N MET A 103 -7.38 -8.44 11.07
CA MET A 103 -6.56 -8.82 12.22
C MET A 103 -7.24 -9.92 13.06
N GLN A 104 -8.53 -9.76 13.36
CA GLN A 104 -9.30 -10.73 14.14
C GLN A 104 -9.50 -12.05 13.39
N ASP A 105 -9.81 -12.01 12.10
CA ASP A 105 -10.03 -13.20 11.28
C ASP A 105 -8.72 -13.98 11.13
N THR A 106 -7.60 -13.29 10.93
CA THR A 106 -6.27 -13.90 10.93
C THR A 106 -5.93 -14.56 12.26
N ALA A 107 -6.22 -13.92 13.40
CA ALA A 107 -5.94 -14.49 14.72
C ALA A 107 -6.82 -15.70 15.06
N LYS A 108 -8.04 -15.80 14.51
CA LYS A 108 -8.87 -17.02 14.62
C LYS A 108 -8.25 -18.18 13.85
N GLU A 109 -7.69 -17.91 12.67
CA GLU A 109 -7.02 -18.90 11.84
C GLU A 109 -5.67 -19.32 12.41
N TRP A 110 -4.97 -18.39 13.07
CA TRP A 110 -3.68 -18.61 13.70
C TRP A 110 -3.72 -18.31 15.21
N SER A 111 -4.24 -19.27 15.98
CA SER A 111 -4.45 -19.12 17.44
C SER A 111 -3.19 -18.88 18.27
N GLU A 112 -2.01 -19.18 17.72
CA GLU A 112 -0.71 -18.97 18.37
C GLU A 112 -0.14 -17.56 18.11
N TRP A 113 -0.78 -16.76 17.26
CA TRP A 113 -0.26 -15.46 16.89
C TRP A 113 -0.51 -14.41 17.99
N ASP A 114 0.59 -13.79 18.42
CA ASP A 114 0.60 -12.68 19.35
C ASP A 114 0.55 -11.33 18.60
N PHE A 115 -0.52 -10.55 18.81
CA PHE A 115 -0.64 -9.17 18.32
C PHE A 115 0.48 -8.25 18.84
N GLY A 116 1.16 -8.63 19.91
CA GLY A 116 2.32 -7.97 20.48
C GLY A 116 3.57 -8.06 19.61
N ARG A 117 3.59 -8.88 18.54
CA ARG A 117 4.79 -9.10 17.74
C ARG A 117 4.51 -9.28 16.24
N ALA A 118 5.34 -8.60 15.43
CA ALA A 118 5.36 -8.79 13.99
C ALA A 118 5.99 -10.15 13.64
N VAL A 119 5.42 -10.83 12.66
CA VAL A 119 5.79 -12.21 12.37
C VAL A 119 7.01 -12.24 11.43
N SER A 120 8.02 -13.04 11.77
CA SER A 120 9.20 -13.24 10.90
C SER A 120 8.97 -14.40 9.93
N PRO A 121 9.18 -14.22 8.60
CA PRO A 121 8.95 -15.25 7.57
C PRO A 121 9.63 -16.60 7.81
N GLU A 122 10.68 -16.60 8.63
CA GLU A 122 11.49 -17.76 8.96
C GLU A 122 10.85 -18.66 10.03
N GLU A 123 9.91 -18.13 10.83
CA GLU A 123 9.44 -18.80 12.04
C GLU A 123 8.37 -19.87 11.81
N SER A 124 7.63 -19.88 10.68
CA SER A 124 6.64 -20.95 10.43
C SER A 124 6.15 -21.07 8.98
N TYR A 125 7.04 -21.39 8.02
CA TYR A 125 6.69 -21.50 6.59
C TYR A 125 5.37 -22.28 6.28
N ALA A 126 5.03 -23.29 7.09
CA ALA A 126 3.80 -24.08 6.94
C ALA A 126 2.51 -23.37 7.39
N ALA A 127 2.53 -22.61 8.50
CA ALA A 127 1.37 -21.84 8.95
C ALA A 127 1.12 -20.62 8.03
N TRP A 128 2.21 -20.04 7.52
CA TRP A 128 2.23 -18.83 6.73
C TRP A 128 1.45 -18.93 5.41
N ARG A 129 1.56 -20.06 4.72
CA ARG A 129 1.02 -20.21 3.36
C ARG A 129 -0.51 -20.18 3.29
N ARG A 130 -1.19 -20.33 4.42
CA ARG A 130 -2.66 -20.36 4.52
C ARG A 130 -3.26 -19.10 5.12
N CYS A 131 -2.49 -18.35 5.91
CA CYS A 131 -3.04 -17.31 6.79
C CYS A 131 -2.56 -15.89 6.46
N ILE A 132 -1.78 -15.69 5.39
CA ILE A 132 -1.37 -14.35 4.97
C ILE A 132 -2.34 -13.80 3.92
N ALA A 133 -3.14 -12.83 4.34
CA ALA A 133 -3.93 -11.99 3.47
C ALA A 133 -3.16 -10.69 3.15
N ALA A 134 -3.13 -10.30 1.88
CA ALA A 134 -2.66 -8.98 1.49
C ALA A 134 -3.70 -7.92 1.87
N ASN A 135 -3.25 -6.70 2.18
CA ASN A 135 -4.18 -5.60 2.43
C ASN A 135 -4.90 -5.21 1.12
N PRO A 136 -6.25 -5.29 1.06
CA PRO A 136 -7.01 -4.94 -0.13
C PRO A 136 -6.81 -3.48 -0.59
N LEU A 137 -6.36 -2.59 0.31
CA LEU A 137 -6.00 -1.22 -0.02
C LEU A 137 -4.93 -1.15 -1.12
N LEU A 138 -3.98 -2.08 -1.16
CA LEU A 138 -2.92 -2.10 -2.17
C LEU A 138 -3.51 -2.19 -3.59
N GLY A 139 -4.56 -3.00 -3.76
CA GLY A 139 -5.32 -3.08 -5.00
C GLY A 139 -6.22 -1.88 -5.27
N ARG A 140 -6.21 -0.85 -4.44
CA ARG A 140 -6.90 0.43 -4.66
C ARG A 140 -5.93 1.58 -4.90
N LEU A 141 -4.63 1.36 -4.83
CA LEU A 141 -3.65 2.42 -5.05
C LEU A 141 -3.34 2.60 -6.54
N SER A 142 -3.02 3.83 -6.93
CA SER A 142 -2.47 4.16 -8.23
C SER A 142 -1.44 5.28 -8.09
N PHE A 143 -0.77 5.61 -9.19
CA PHE A 143 0.35 6.53 -9.20
C PHE A 143 0.18 7.60 -10.29
N ASN A 144 0.45 8.85 -9.92
CA ASN A 144 0.54 9.94 -10.89
C ASN A 144 1.89 9.92 -11.63
N SER A 145 2.05 10.78 -12.65
CA SER A 145 3.23 10.81 -13.52
C SER A 145 4.48 11.41 -12.87
N ASN A 146 4.34 11.94 -11.65
CA ASN A 146 5.44 12.51 -10.89
C ASN A 146 6.22 11.42 -10.16
N PHE A 147 6.64 10.39 -10.89
CA PHE A 147 7.45 9.33 -10.32
C PHE A 147 8.77 9.90 -9.81
N PRO A 148 9.17 9.55 -8.58
CA PRO A 148 10.49 9.91 -8.09
C PRO A 148 11.56 9.39 -9.06
N VAL A 149 12.50 10.25 -9.44
CA VAL A 149 13.78 9.78 -10.01
C VAL A 149 14.41 8.85 -8.97
N PRO A 150 15.10 7.75 -9.31
CA PRO A 150 15.74 6.92 -8.30
C PRO A 150 16.68 7.76 -7.43
N PHE A 151 16.26 8.09 -6.21
CA PHE A 151 17.00 8.90 -5.25
C PHE A 151 17.95 8.02 -4.44
N HIS A 152 19.04 8.62 -3.98
CA HIS A 152 20.01 7.94 -3.11
C HIS A 152 19.63 7.97 -1.62
N ALA A 153 18.67 8.81 -1.20
CA ALA A 153 18.28 8.97 0.22
C ALA A 153 16.84 8.52 0.47
N GLU A 154 16.64 7.62 1.44
CA GLU A 154 15.33 7.02 1.75
C GLU A 154 14.31 8.03 2.33
N SER A 155 14.78 9.06 3.06
CA SER A 155 13.91 10.08 3.64
C SER A 155 13.23 10.96 2.57
N GLU A 156 13.92 11.23 1.47
CA GLU A 156 13.36 11.97 0.34
C GLU A 156 12.39 11.08 -0.45
N LEU A 157 12.73 9.80 -0.60
CA LEU A 157 11.89 8.81 -1.26
C LEU A 157 10.54 8.64 -0.53
N SER A 158 10.57 8.54 0.79
CA SER A 158 9.37 8.49 1.65
C SER A 158 8.43 9.66 1.39
N ARG A 159 8.96 10.90 1.39
CA ARG A 159 8.15 12.10 1.19
C ARG A 159 7.54 12.16 -0.21
N GLN A 160 8.25 11.68 -1.22
CA GLN A 160 7.78 11.73 -2.60
C GLN A 160 6.77 10.64 -2.91
N VAL A 161 6.94 9.45 -2.32
CA VAL A 161 6.01 8.33 -2.50
C VAL A 161 4.60 8.68 -2.07
N ALA A 162 4.46 9.31 -0.89
CA ALA A 162 3.15 9.73 -0.40
C ALA A 162 2.49 10.80 -1.30
N LYS A 163 3.27 11.51 -2.12
CA LYS A 163 2.80 12.54 -3.06
C LYS A 163 2.56 12.02 -4.48
N CYS A 164 3.11 10.86 -4.84
CA CYS A 164 2.88 10.25 -6.14
C CYS A 164 1.79 9.17 -6.12
N ALA A 165 1.58 8.51 -4.98
CA ALA A 165 0.53 7.53 -4.80
C ALA A 165 -0.80 8.18 -4.37
N PHE A 166 -1.92 7.66 -4.88
CA PHE A 166 -3.26 8.09 -4.51
C PHE A 166 -4.23 6.90 -4.43
N ILE A 167 -5.32 7.07 -3.71
CA ILE A 167 -6.39 6.07 -3.59
C ILE A 167 -7.34 6.22 -4.78
N ARG A 168 -7.56 5.14 -5.53
CA ARG A 168 -8.52 5.12 -6.64
C ARG A 168 -9.95 5.12 -6.11
N GLN A 169 -10.74 6.02 -6.69
CA GLN A 169 -12.19 6.06 -6.52
C GLN A 169 -12.85 5.20 -7.58
N GLN A 170 -13.85 4.41 -7.19
CA GLN A 170 -14.40 3.33 -8.01
C GLN A 170 -15.16 3.79 -9.27
N ASN A 171 -15.43 5.09 -9.45
CA ASN A 171 -16.27 5.59 -10.53
C ASN A 171 -15.82 6.95 -11.11
N LEU A 172 -14.58 7.38 -10.86
CA LEU A 172 -14.11 8.70 -11.27
C LEU A 172 -12.86 8.59 -12.14
N SER A 173 -12.87 9.29 -13.27
CA SER A 173 -11.69 9.47 -14.11
C SER A 173 -10.82 10.57 -13.50
N GLY A 174 -9.68 10.17 -12.96
CA GLY A 174 -8.69 11.10 -12.41
C GLY A 174 -8.52 10.99 -10.89
N TRP A 175 -7.79 11.96 -10.35
CA TRP A 175 -7.49 12.07 -8.92
C TRP A 175 -7.44 13.54 -8.52
N SER A 176 -7.79 13.80 -7.27
CA SER A 176 -7.72 15.10 -6.62
C SER A 176 -6.61 15.11 -5.56
N HIS A 177 -6.24 16.30 -5.06
CA HIS A 177 -5.24 16.40 -3.99
C HIS A 177 -5.68 15.68 -2.71
N ASP A 178 -6.98 15.60 -2.47
CA ASP A 178 -7.56 14.93 -1.32
C ASP A 178 -7.41 13.41 -1.41
N ASP A 179 -7.22 12.86 -2.61
CA ASP A 179 -7.01 11.42 -2.84
C ASP A 179 -5.55 10.99 -2.66
N LEU A 180 -4.63 11.96 -2.57
CA LEU A 180 -3.21 11.67 -2.37
C LEU A 180 -3.01 10.93 -1.06
N LEU A 181 -2.18 9.88 -1.11
CA LEU A 181 -1.98 9.01 0.03
C LEU A 181 -1.34 9.75 1.23
N ALA A 182 -0.59 10.84 0.97
CA ALA A 182 -0.10 11.77 1.98
C ALA A 182 -1.20 12.36 2.87
N SER A 183 -2.43 12.49 2.35
CA SER A 183 -3.59 13.00 3.06
C SER A 183 -4.32 11.92 3.86
N HIS A 184 -3.85 10.66 3.81
CA HIS A 184 -4.53 9.48 4.34
C HIS A 184 -3.62 8.69 5.31
N PRO A 185 -3.37 9.19 6.53
CA PRO A 185 -2.48 8.54 7.50
C PRO A 185 -2.91 7.12 7.87
N ILE A 186 -4.21 6.82 7.96
CA ILE A 186 -4.72 5.47 8.23
C ILE A 186 -4.32 4.52 7.09
N ALA A 187 -4.47 4.96 5.84
CA ALA A 187 -4.10 4.17 4.67
C ALA A 187 -2.59 3.90 4.61
N LEU A 188 -1.76 4.93 4.84
CA LEU A 188 -0.29 4.80 4.87
C LEU A 188 0.20 3.85 5.96
N ARG A 189 -0.41 3.93 7.15
CA ARG A 189 0.00 3.17 8.33
C ARG A 189 -0.61 1.79 8.42
N SER A 190 -1.63 1.50 7.61
CA SER A 190 -2.21 0.16 7.53
C SER A 190 -1.10 -0.85 7.21
N PHE A 191 -1.13 -2.01 7.85
CA PHE A 191 -0.20 -3.09 7.49
C PHE A 191 -0.42 -3.53 6.05
N ALA A 192 0.66 -3.86 5.34
CA ALA A 192 0.60 -4.36 3.97
C ALA A 192 -0.02 -5.77 3.90
N THR A 193 0.03 -6.51 5.02
CA THR A 193 -0.44 -7.89 5.14
C THR A 193 -1.03 -8.14 6.51
N PHE A 194 -1.84 -9.20 6.60
CA PHE A 194 -2.45 -9.72 7.81
C PHE A 194 -2.14 -11.24 7.84
N PRO A 195 -1.33 -11.73 8.80
CA PRO A 195 -0.70 -10.98 9.89
C PRO A 195 0.37 -10.01 9.38
N PHE A 196 0.74 -9.05 10.22
CA PHE A 196 1.76 -8.07 9.86
C PHE A 196 3.17 -8.67 9.96
N LEU A 197 3.96 -8.51 8.89
CA LEU A 197 5.26 -9.15 8.74
C LEU A 197 6.40 -8.18 9.01
N THR A 198 7.51 -8.67 9.56
CA THR A 198 8.73 -7.86 9.74
C THR A 198 9.51 -7.66 8.44
N HIS A 199 9.43 -8.64 7.55
CA HIS A 199 10.18 -8.66 6.30
C HIS A 199 9.28 -9.11 5.15
N PHE A 200 9.42 -8.42 4.02
CA PHE A 200 8.73 -8.68 2.78
C PHE A 200 9.74 -8.68 1.62
N LYS A 201 9.71 -9.73 0.80
CA LYS A 201 10.37 -9.75 -0.51
C LYS A 201 9.29 -9.58 -1.57
N THR A 202 9.43 -8.61 -2.47
CA THR A 202 8.61 -8.56 -3.68
C THR A 202 9.41 -8.91 -4.91
N LEU A 203 8.87 -9.83 -5.70
CA LEU A 203 9.30 -10.10 -7.05
C LEU A 203 8.52 -9.18 -7.98
N SER A 204 9.26 -8.41 -8.75
CA SER A 204 8.72 -7.59 -9.82
C SER A 204 8.70 -8.44 -11.11
N PHE A 205 7.50 -8.70 -11.62
CA PHE A 205 7.20 -9.41 -12.88
C PHE A 205 7.52 -10.91 -12.87
N ASP A 206 6.62 -11.68 -13.46
CA ASP A 206 6.33 -13.08 -13.07
C ASP A 206 7.21 -14.14 -13.76
N ASN A 207 8.42 -13.80 -14.23
CA ASN A 207 9.26 -14.76 -14.98
C ASN A 207 10.57 -15.12 -14.27
N GLU A 208 10.96 -16.40 -14.38
CA GLU A 208 12.15 -16.98 -13.73
C GLU A 208 13.47 -16.33 -14.16
N ASP A 209 13.47 -15.65 -15.32
CA ASP A 209 14.63 -14.99 -15.92
C ASP A 209 14.75 -13.49 -15.59
N PHE A 210 13.78 -12.90 -14.86
CA PHE A 210 13.89 -11.55 -14.30
C PHE A 210 14.89 -11.52 -13.13
N GLY A 211 16.15 -11.83 -13.39
CA GLY A 211 17.24 -11.44 -12.51
C GLY A 211 17.34 -9.92 -12.50
N SER A 212 16.88 -9.25 -11.42
CA SER A 212 17.60 -8.11 -10.77
C SER A 212 16.76 -7.14 -9.93
N TYR A 213 15.44 -7.27 -9.79
CA TYR A 213 14.70 -6.42 -8.85
C TYR A 213 14.10 -7.22 -7.70
N ARG A 214 14.98 -7.82 -6.90
CA ARG A 214 14.61 -8.25 -5.56
C ARG A 214 14.50 -7.03 -4.69
N LEU A 215 13.26 -6.69 -4.38
CA LEU A 215 12.94 -5.62 -3.48
C LEU A 215 12.64 -6.20 -2.10
N GLN A 216 13.31 -5.64 -1.11
CA GLN A 216 13.22 -6.07 0.27
C GLN A 216 12.78 -4.88 1.11
N ALA A 217 11.65 -5.05 1.79
CA ALA A 217 11.20 -4.15 2.83
C ALA A 217 11.41 -4.84 4.18
N GLU A 218 11.83 -4.05 5.17
CA GLU A 218 12.06 -4.48 6.54
C GLU A 218 11.47 -3.42 7.49
N ASN A 219 10.73 -3.88 8.48
CA ASN A 219 10.20 -3.06 9.57
C ASN A 219 9.88 -3.96 10.76
N GLU A 220 10.65 -3.85 11.84
CA GLU A 220 10.46 -4.65 13.06
C GLU A 220 9.06 -4.51 13.70
N HIS A 221 8.37 -3.41 13.40
CA HIS A 221 7.03 -3.15 13.92
C HIS A 221 5.91 -3.65 13.02
N GLY A 222 6.24 -4.23 11.86
CA GLY A 222 5.30 -4.66 10.85
C GLY A 222 5.31 -3.74 9.63
N ILE A 223 5.42 -4.32 8.45
CA ILE A 223 5.50 -3.58 7.19
C ILE A 223 4.16 -2.92 6.89
N THR A 224 4.20 -1.59 6.78
CA THR A 224 3.05 -0.77 6.42
C THR A 224 2.94 -0.62 4.90
N VAL A 225 1.77 -0.17 4.44
CA VAL A 225 1.56 0.22 3.03
C VAL A 225 2.60 1.26 2.61
N HIS A 226 2.94 2.21 3.48
CA HIS A 226 3.99 3.18 3.20
C HIS A 226 5.36 2.54 2.97
N ASP A 227 5.78 1.58 3.81
CA ASP A 227 7.07 0.89 3.66
C ASP A 227 7.12 0.08 2.35
N TYR A 228 6.01 -0.56 2.00
CA TYR A 228 5.84 -1.25 0.72
C TYR A 228 5.99 -0.28 -0.45
N LEU A 229 5.34 0.89 -0.41
CA LEU A 229 5.41 1.87 -1.48
C LEU A 229 6.78 2.53 -1.62
N ILE A 230 7.50 2.78 -0.51
CA ILE A 230 8.91 3.19 -0.54
C ILE A 230 9.71 2.15 -1.30
N THR A 231 9.52 0.89 -0.94
CA THR A 231 10.23 -0.23 -1.56
C THR A 231 9.94 -0.32 -3.06
N LEU A 232 8.66 -0.21 -3.44
CA LEU A 232 8.23 -0.20 -4.84
C LEU A 232 8.79 1.00 -5.61
N SER A 233 8.86 2.19 -5.00
CA SER A 233 9.37 3.39 -5.66
C SER A 233 10.84 3.32 -6.06
N LYS A 234 11.62 2.45 -5.41
CA LYS A 234 13.01 2.14 -5.80
C LYS A 234 13.10 1.59 -7.23
N ILE A 235 12.01 1.04 -7.78
CA ILE A 235 11.96 0.55 -9.17
C ILE A 235 11.09 1.40 -10.11
N LEU A 236 10.12 2.18 -9.61
CA LEU A 236 9.21 2.96 -10.47
C LEU A 236 9.95 3.89 -11.45
N GLY A 237 11.06 4.50 -11.02
CA GLY A 237 11.87 5.37 -11.88
C GLY A 237 12.82 4.64 -12.85
N LYS A 238 13.00 3.32 -12.70
CA LYS A 238 13.94 2.55 -13.52
C LYS A 238 13.41 2.37 -14.94
N ARG A 239 14.32 2.44 -15.90
CA ARG A 239 14.03 2.09 -17.30
C ARG A 239 13.91 0.58 -17.43
N MET A 240 12.99 0.14 -18.28
CA MET A 240 12.94 -1.26 -18.69
C MET A 240 14.05 -1.55 -19.70
N SER A 241 14.70 -2.71 -19.59
CA SER A 241 15.55 -3.22 -20.67
C SER A 241 14.68 -3.73 -21.84
N CYS A 242 15.30 -3.94 -23.01
CA CYS A 242 14.60 -4.53 -24.15
C CYS A 242 14.10 -5.93 -23.80
N ASP A 243 14.92 -6.77 -23.17
CA ASP A 243 14.53 -8.13 -22.77
C ASP A 243 13.31 -8.12 -21.84
N GLN A 244 13.28 -7.20 -20.86
CA GLN A 244 12.14 -7.03 -19.94
C GLN A 244 10.87 -6.60 -20.67
N LEU A 245 11.01 -5.78 -21.71
CA LEU A 245 9.90 -5.37 -22.54
C LEU A 245 9.42 -6.53 -23.42
N ASP A 246 10.32 -7.26 -24.06
CA ASP A 246 9.97 -8.35 -24.98
C ASP A 246 9.21 -9.45 -24.23
N GLU A 247 9.66 -9.84 -23.05
CA GLU A 247 8.92 -10.77 -22.18
C GLU A 247 7.55 -10.22 -21.74
N PHE A 248 7.48 -8.91 -21.47
CA PHE A 248 6.22 -8.26 -21.13
C PHE A 248 5.27 -8.24 -22.33
N MET A 249 5.78 -7.97 -23.53
CA MET A 249 5.01 -8.00 -24.76
C MET A 249 4.54 -9.41 -25.05
N ASP A 250 5.33 -10.44 -24.75
CA ASP A 250 4.89 -11.83 -24.83
C ASP A 250 3.75 -12.12 -23.85
N TRP A 251 3.84 -11.64 -22.60
CA TRP A 251 2.72 -11.71 -21.66
C TRP A 251 1.47 -11.00 -22.18
N ALA A 252 1.63 -9.78 -22.71
CA ALA A 252 0.53 -8.99 -23.28
C ALA A 252 -0.05 -9.64 -24.55
N ASN A 253 0.77 -10.26 -25.40
CA ASN A 253 0.36 -10.96 -26.63
C ASN A 253 -0.39 -12.25 -26.33
N ASN A 254 -0.11 -12.88 -25.18
CA ASN A 254 -0.85 -14.04 -24.69
C ASN A 254 -2.19 -13.66 -24.04
N MET A 255 -2.54 -12.37 -23.98
CA MET A 255 -3.86 -11.93 -23.52
C MET A 255 -4.96 -12.16 -24.56
N PRO A 256 -6.23 -12.20 -24.13
CA PRO A 256 -7.38 -12.24 -25.03
C PRO A 256 -7.32 -11.14 -26.11
N LYS A 257 -7.50 -11.54 -27.39
CA LYS A 257 -7.32 -10.72 -28.60
C LYS A 257 -8.31 -9.54 -28.75
N ASP A 258 -9.32 -9.46 -27.91
CA ASP A 258 -10.39 -8.46 -27.92
C ASP A 258 -10.03 -7.15 -27.18
N ARG A 259 -8.76 -6.97 -26.80
CA ARG A 259 -8.30 -5.88 -25.92
C ARG A 259 -7.29 -4.92 -26.58
N GLU A 260 -7.65 -4.33 -27.73
CA GLU A 260 -6.86 -3.30 -28.45
C GLU A 260 -6.84 -1.92 -27.77
N ASP A 261 -7.38 -1.81 -26.58
CA ASP A 261 -7.65 -0.56 -25.88
C ASP A 261 -6.44 -0.02 -25.12
N ILE A 262 -5.57 -0.85 -24.51
CA ILE A 262 -4.31 -0.39 -23.88
C ILE A 262 -3.18 -0.24 -24.90
N PHE A 263 -2.83 -1.34 -25.56
CA PHE A 263 -1.92 -1.34 -26.68
C PHE A 263 -2.72 -1.77 -27.88
N PRO A 264 -3.02 -0.84 -28.80
CA PRO A 264 -3.56 -1.22 -30.09
C PRO A 264 -2.72 -2.36 -30.66
N SER A 265 -3.35 -3.38 -31.23
CA SER A 265 -2.66 -4.46 -31.96
C SER A 265 -1.69 -3.94 -33.03
N THR A 266 -1.87 -2.69 -33.44
CA THR A 266 -1.04 -1.91 -34.37
C THR A 266 0.21 -1.27 -33.76
N TRP A 267 0.34 -1.23 -32.43
CA TRP A 267 1.53 -0.73 -31.76
C TRP A 267 2.65 -1.76 -31.82
N GLY A 268 3.82 -1.34 -32.31
CA GLY A 268 5.02 -2.15 -32.21
C GLY A 268 5.72 -1.94 -30.87
N HIS A 269 6.71 -2.78 -30.56
CA HIS A 269 7.60 -2.66 -29.38
C HIS A 269 8.09 -1.23 -29.12
N ARG A 270 8.42 -0.48 -30.19
CA ARG A 270 8.86 0.92 -30.10
C ARG A 270 7.79 1.88 -29.56
N ASP A 271 6.53 1.68 -29.92
CA ASP A 271 5.43 2.54 -29.49
C ASP A 271 5.11 2.29 -28.02
N VAL A 272 5.10 1.01 -27.61
CA VAL A 272 4.97 0.60 -26.21
C VAL A 272 6.13 1.16 -25.37
N LEU A 273 7.38 1.05 -25.84
CA LEU A 273 8.53 1.65 -25.15
C LEU A 273 8.42 3.16 -24.99
N LYS A 274 7.88 3.87 -25.98
CA LYS A 274 7.67 5.32 -25.87
C LYS A 274 6.63 5.65 -24.80
N ALA A 275 5.54 4.89 -24.75
CA ALA A 275 4.48 5.08 -23.76
C ALA A 275 4.88 4.62 -22.36
N ALA A 276 5.72 3.58 -22.25
CA ALA A 276 6.01 2.87 -21.01
C ALA A 276 7.51 2.60 -20.78
N SER A 277 8.35 3.59 -21.08
CA SER A 277 9.83 3.47 -20.96
C SER A 277 10.34 3.21 -19.54
N ARG A 278 9.50 3.40 -18.52
CA ARG A 278 9.82 3.22 -17.10
C ARG A 278 8.81 2.31 -16.45
N VAL A 279 9.24 1.59 -15.41
CA VAL A 279 8.34 0.74 -14.60
C VAL A 279 7.15 1.52 -14.07
N GLY A 280 7.33 2.77 -13.63
CA GLY A 280 6.24 3.60 -13.13
C GLY A 280 5.16 3.88 -14.19
N SER A 281 5.55 4.13 -15.43
CA SER A 281 4.61 4.35 -16.53
C SER A 281 3.63 3.18 -16.69
N TRP A 282 4.05 1.96 -16.36
CA TRP A 282 3.18 0.79 -16.37
C TRP A 282 2.07 0.83 -15.32
N PHE A 283 2.37 1.28 -14.11
CA PHE A 283 1.38 1.47 -13.06
C PHE A 283 0.32 2.54 -13.40
N GLN A 284 0.52 3.31 -14.47
CA GLN A 284 -0.45 4.28 -14.97
C GLN A 284 -1.37 3.68 -16.04
N LEU A 285 -0.80 2.81 -16.87
CA LEU A 285 -1.47 2.14 -17.98
C LEU A 285 -2.26 0.92 -17.52
N MET A 286 -1.85 0.30 -16.42
CA MET A 286 -2.45 -0.90 -15.86
C MET A 286 -3.12 -0.60 -14.51
N ASN A 287 -4.16 -1.36 -14.20
CA ASN A 287 -4.72 -1.38 -12.87
C ASN A 287 -3.90 -2.31 -11.98
N TRP A 288 -3.21 -1.76 -10.99
CA TRP A 288 -2.62 -2.58 -9.94
C TRP A 288 -3.74 -3.22 -9.11
N THR A 289 -3.82 -4.56 -9.04
CA THR A 289 -4.90 -5.27 -8.34
C THR A 289 -4.56 -5.66 -6.92
N GLY A 290 -3.32 -5.38 -6.52
CA GLY A 290 -2.80 -5.65 -5.20
C GLY A 290 -1.59 -6.57 -5.28
N ILE A 291 -1.34 -7.24 -4.16
CA ILE A 291 -0.26 -8.21 -4.06
C ILE A 291 -0.85 -9.57 -3.70
N THR A 292 -0.25 -10.64 -4.19
CA THR A 292 -0.54 -11.99 -3.69
C THR A 292 0.73 -12.62 -3.17
N THR A 293 0.55 -13.60 -2.29
CA THR A 293 1.66 -14.43 -1.82
C THR A 293 2.02 -15.45 -2.90
N GLY A 294 3.31 -15.50 -3.22
CA GLY A 294 3.96 -16.55 -3.99
C GLY A 294 4.86 -17.37 -3.07
N SER A 295 5.16 -18.60 -3.48
CA SER A 295 6.07 -19.47 -2.74
C SER A 295 7.04 -20.14 -3.69
N ARG A 296 8.32 -19.82 -3.58
CA ARG A 296 9.39 -20.43 -4.36
C ARG A 296 10.29 -21.14 -3.35
N ILE A 297 10.26 -22.47 -3.41
CA ILE A 297 11.00 -23.35 -2.50
C ILE A 297 12.51 -23.01 -2.48
N ARG A 298 13.04 -22.47 -3.59
CA ARG A 298 14.46 -22.13 -3.74
C ARG A 298 14.89 -20.79 -3.13
N GLU A 299 13.96 -19.87 -2.82
CA GLU A 299 14.32 -18.51 -2.40
C GLU A 299 14.24 -18.26 -0.89
N GLY A 300 14.05 -19.32 -0.10
CA GLY A 300 14.14 -19.26 1.36
C GLY A 300 13.05 -18.43 2.03
N GLY A 301 11.85 -18.33 1.43
CA GLY A 301 10.73 -17.65 2.07
C GLY A 301 9.57 -17.30 1.12
N PRO A 302 8.44 -16.82 1.66
CA PRO A 302 7.37 -16.23 0.87
C PRO A 302 7.87 -14.96 0.17
N TYR A 303 7.41 -14.77 -1.05
CA TYR A 303 7.57 -13.52 -1.77
C TYR A 303 6.20 -13.03 -2.17
N PHE A 304 6.11 -11.76 -2.49
CA PHE A 304 4.87 -11.14 -2.91
C PHE A 304 4.98 -10.71 -4.37
N MET A 305 3.97 -11.11 -5.12
CA MET A 305 3.83 -10.78 -6.53
C MET A 305 2.87 -9.61 -6.64
N THR A 306 3.28 -8.61 -7.42
CA THR A 306 2.38 -7.51 -7.79
C THR A 306 1.58 -7.96 -9.00
N TRP A 307 0.25 -7.93 -8.90
CA TRP A 307 -0.63 -8.29 -10.00
C TRP A 307 -1.20 -7.04 -10.68
N PHE A 308 -1.40 -7.17 -11.98
CA PHE A 308 -1.97 -6.11 -12.78
C PHE A 308 -3.17 -6.65 -13.53
N GLU A 309 -4.29 -5.95 -13.41
CA GLU A 309 -5.40 -6.06 -14.35
C GLU A 309 -5.33 -4.91 -15.34
N TYR A 310 -6.09 -5.10 -16.40
CA TYR A 310 -6.35 -4.08 -17.39
C TYR A 310 -7.04 -2.85 -16.76
N LYS A 311 -6.59 -1.64 -17.15
CA LYS A 311 -7.28 -0.38 -16.81
C LYS A 311 -8.12 0.05 -17.99
N GLU A 312 -9.44 0.10 -17.80
CA GLU A 312 -10.30 0.72 -18.78
C GLU A 312 -9.94 2.18 -18.90
N LEU A 313 -9.38 2.51 -20.06
CA LEU A 313 -9.00 3.87 -20.36
C LEU A 313 -10.27 4.70 -20.48
N ALA A 314 -10.29 5.80 -19.74
CA ALA A 314 -11.31 6.81 -19.90
C ALA A 314 -11.36 7.28 -21.37
N GLU A 315 -12.54 7.72 -21.80
CA GLU A 315 -12.82 8.02 -23.21
C GLU A 315 -11.88 9.11 -23.78
N ASP A 316 -11.46 10.05 -22.93
CA ASP A 316 -10.45 11.07 -23.20
C ASP A 316 -9.02 10.50 -23.34
N ALA A 317 -8.65 9.49 -22.57
CA ALA A 317 -7.40 8.76 -22.75
C ALA A 317 -7.42 7.92 -24.03
N ARG A 318 -8.58 7.40 -24.46
CA ARG A 318 -8.75 6.80 -25.80
C ARG A 318 -8.54 7.83 -26.90
N GLU A 319 -9.01 9.07 -26.73
CA GLU A 319 -8.71 10.18 -27.65
C GLU A 319 -7.22 10.54 -27.66
N HIS A 320 -6.57 10.62 -26.49
CA HIS A 320 -5.12 10.86 -26.41
C HIS A 320 -4.34 9.75 -27.13
N LEU A 321 -4.68 8.49 -26.90
CA LEU A 321 -4.09 7.34 -27.62
C LEU A 321 -4.46 7.34 -29.12
N ALA A 322 -5.64 7.86 -29.49
CA ALA A 322 -6.04 8.04 -30.88
C ALA A 322 -5.20 9.13 -31.59
N THR A 323 -4.72 10.15 -30.88
CA THR A 323 -3.75 11.11 -31.48
C THR A 323 -2.44 10.43 -31.87
N TYR A 324 -1.99 9.41 -31.12
CA TYR A 324 -0.87 8.55 -31.52
C TYR A 324 -1.23 7.61 -32.68
N LYS A 325 -2.49 7.16 -32.80
CA LYS A 325 -2.97 6.39 -33.98
C LYS A 325 -2.94 7.23 -35.27
N PHE A 326 -3.27 8.53 -35.20
CA PHE A 326 -3.34 9.41 -36.37
C PHE A 326 -1.99 9.99 -36.80
N ALA A 327 -1.05 10.20 -35.88
CA ALA A 327 0.28 10.73 -36.21
C ALA A 327 1.09 9.83 -37.17
N ARG A 328 0.71 8.55 -37.35
CA ARG A 328 1.37 7.62 -38.29
C ARG A 328 0.80 7.58 -39.71
N ARG A 329 -0.33 8.23 -39.99
CA ARG A 329 -0.84 8.30 -41.38
C ARG A 329 -0.29 9.48 -42.20
N CYS A 330 0.47 10.40 -41.61
CA CYS A 330 0.96 11.61 -42.30
C CYS A 330 2.47 11.67 -42.56
N THR A 331 3.22 10.57 -42.44
CA THR A 331 4.61 10.50 -42.90
C THR A 331 4.83 9.28 -43.79
N VAL A 332 4.09 9.23 -44.90
CA VAL A 332 4.65 8.69 -46.15
C VAL A 332 5.14 9.92 -46.88
N VAL A 333 6.45 10.16 -46.78
CA VAL A 333 7.13 11.13 -47.63
C VAL A 333 7.10 10.53 -49.03
N ASP A 334 6.27 11.10 -49.89
CA ASP A 334 6.41 10.95 -51.34
C ASP A 334 7.80 11.45 -51.77
N ASP A 335 8.29 10.82 -52.84
CA ASP A 335 9.49 11.11 -53.64
C ASP A 335 10.81 10.39 -53.27
N VAL A 336 11.17 9.40 -54.11
CA VAL A 336 12.31 9.56 -55.05
C VAL A 336 12.01 8.79 -56.35
N PRO A 337 12.00 9.44 -57.53
CA PRO A 337 12.07 8.73 -58.80
C PRO A 337 13.50 8.25 -59.05
N VAL A 338 13.67 6.96 -59.35
CA VAL A 338 14.96 6.34 -59.66
C VAL A 338 15.39 6.72 -61.09
N PRO A 339 16.63 7.17 -61.34
CA PRO A 339 17.16 7.39 -62.67
C PRO A 339 17.46 6.10 -63.44
#